data_AF-A0A0U3AVP1-F1
#
_entry.id   AF-A0A0U3AVP1-F1
#
_cell.length_a   1.000
_cell.length_b   1.000
_cell.length_c   1.000
_cell.angle_alpha   90.00
_cell.angle_beta   90.00
_cell.angle_gamma   90.00
#
_symmetry.space_group_name_H-M   'P 1'
#
loop_
_entity.id
_entity.type
_entity.pdbx_description
1 polymer ?
#
loop_
_entity_poly.entity_id
_entity_poly.type
_entity_poly.pdbx_seq_one_letter_code
_entity_poly.pdbx_strand_id
1 'polypeptide(L)'
;MAHYGINGLGDHNARFRVYIGNRPDHEFGKAGIVALTQEDILRIGQHCGNGWRKVFNVYAKLAFTLPPSFGFKRNFRSWQQYRDNSLLQQGSNTALLFTPPDLTNRPDCVHIVMGRTYAKSLDLGEGLRWINPEFAVDHTKRLIVCPYFDYRQLSNIKILFLSDLIERTFFELFIQRSIG
;
A
#
# COMPACT_ATOMS: atom_id res chain seq x y z
N MET A 1 6.56 15.44 26.20
CA MET A 1 5.48 14.55 25.73
C MET A 1 6.12 13.47 24.88
N ALA A 2 5.82 12.18 25.12
CA ALA A 2 6.47 11.10 24.38
C ALA A 2 6.01 11.14 22.92
N HIS A 3 6.90 11.51 21.99
CA HIS A 3 6.68 11.29 20.57
C HIS A 3 6.72 9.78 20.32
N TYR A 4 5.56 9.14 20.40
CA TYR A 4 5.45 7.75 20.01
C TYR A 4 5.80 7.62 18.52
N GLY A 5 6.83 6.83 18.21
CA GLY A 5 7.23 6.52 16.84
C GLY A 5 6.18 5.67 16.16
N ILE A 6 5.40 6.25 15.25
CA ILE A 6 4.52 5.50 14.36
C ILE A 6 5.34 4.91 13.20
N ASN A 7 5.16 3.62 12.98
CA ASN A 7 5.83 2.83 11.94
C ASN A 7 4.97 2.68 10.69
N GLY A 8 3.66 2.96 10.78
CA GLY A 8 2.76 2.92 9.64
C GLY A 8 1.31 3.12 10.03
N LEU A 9 0.45 3.20 9.01
CA LEU A 9 -1.01 3.22 9.13
C LEU A 9 -1.56 1.90 8.60
N GLY A 10 -2.66 1.41 9.13
CA GLY A 10 -3.31 0.21 8.58
C GLY A 10 -3.54 -0.93 9.55
N ASP A 11 -3.97 -2.04 8.96
CA ASP A 11 -4.08 -3.32 9.64
C ASP A 11 -2.68 -3.87 9.96
N HIS A 12 -2.40 -4.15 11.23
CA HIS A 12 -1.14 -4.74 11.67
C HIS A 12 -0.83 -6.07 10.94
N ASN A 13 -1.88 -6.83 10.64
CA ASN A 13 -1.79 -8.13 9.98
C ASN A 13 -1.97 -8.05 8.46
N ALA A 14 -1.88 -6.84 7.87
CA ALA A 14 -2.03 -6.65 6.44
C ALA A 14 -1.07 -7.53 5.64
N ARG A 15 -1.61 -8.23 4.65
CA ARG A 15 -0.87 -8.96 3.61
C ARG A 15 -0.58 -8.08 2.39
N PHE A 16 -1.30 -6.97 2.21
CA PHE A 16 -1.01 -5.99 1.18
C PHE A 16 -0.34 -4.76 1.79
N ARG A 17 0.98 -4.67 1.67
CA ARG A 17 1.81 -3.66 2.34
C ARG A 17 2.41 -2.70 1.35
N VAL A 18 2.15 -1.41 1.53
CA VAL A 18 2.74 -0.33 0.73
C VAL A 18 3.75 0.42 1.59
N TYR A 19 4.91 0.76 1.02
CA TYR A 19 6.03 1.40 1.70
C TYR A 19 6.32 2.76 1.09
N ILE A 20 6.53 3.76 1.96
CA ILE A 20 6.74 5.16 1.58
C ILE A 20 7.82 5.78 2.45
N GLY A 21 8.70 6.59 1.86
CA GLY A 21 9.76 7.28 2.61
C GLY A 21 9.29 8.48 3.44
N ASN A 22 8.09 8.98 3.17
CA ASN A 22 7.50 10.12 3.88
C ASN A 22 6.50 9.65 4.94
N ARG A 23 6.40 10.41 6.03
CA ARG A 23 5.42 10.22 7.11
C ARG A 23 4.50 11.44 7.20
N PRO A 24 3.20 11.29 7.50
CA PRO A 24 2.34 12.43 7.74
C PRO A 24 2.77 13.15 9.02
N ASP A 25 2.82 14.48 8.95
CA ASP A 25 3.01 15.34 10.10
C ASP A 25 1.70 15.43 10.90
N HIS A 26 1.44 14.36 11.65
CA HIS A 26 0.24 14.15 12.44
C HIS A 26 0.57 13.28 13.65
N GLU A 27 -0.07 13.58 14.79
CA GLU A 27 0.07 12.80 16.01
C GLU A 27 -1.02 11.73 16.11
N PHE A 28 -0.61 10.47 16.24
CA PHE A 28 -1.52 9.32 16.26
C PHE A 28 -1.75 8.75 17.66
N GLY A 29 -1.16 9.36 18.70
CA GLY A 29 -1.33 8.97 20.11
C GLY A 29 -0.77 7.61 20.51
N LYS A 30 -0.20 6.82 19.59
CA LYS A 30 0.40 5.50 19.86
C LYS A 30 1.54 5.16 18.90
N ALA A 31 2.42 4.27 19.35
CA ALA A 31 3.56 3.78 18.56
C ALA A 31 3.16 2.59 17.67
N GLY A 32 4.01 2.27 16.70
CA GLY A 32 3.83 1.09 15.85
C GLY A 32 2.90 1.32 14.66
N ILE A 33 2.19 0.29 14.21
CA ILE A 33 1.23 0.40 13.10
C ILE A 33 -0.13 0.82 13.67
N VAL A 34 -0.67 1.92 13.16
CA VAL A 34 -1.92 2.51 13.63
C VAL A 34 -3.04 2.26 12.64
N ALA A 35 -3.97 1.37 12.99
CA ALA A 35 -5.24 1.26 12.27
C ALA A 35 -5.99 2.59 12.32
N LEU A 36 -6.39 3.07 11.15
CA LEU A 36 -7.23 4.25 11.00
C LEU A 36 -8.68 3.93 11.35
N THR A 37 -9.42 4.97 11.68
CA THR A 37 -10.86 4.98 11.90
C THR A 37 -11.56 5.79 10.81
N GLN A 38 -12.90 5.80 10.86
CA GLN A 38 -13.70 6.60 9.94
C GLN A 38 -13.25 8.08 10.00
N GLU A 39 -13.20 8.71 8.83
CA GLU A 39 -12.74 10.10 8.62
C GLU A 39 -11.24 10.38 8.85
N ASP A 40 -10.44 9.46 9.39
CA ASP A 40 -9.00 9.76 9.60
C ASP A 40 -8.28 10.07 8.29
N ILE A 41 -8.59 9.35 7.21
CA ILE A 41 -8.04 9.66 5.86
C ILE A 41 -8.41 11.09 5.42
N LEU A 42 -9.64 11.53 5.71
CA LEU A 42 -10.08 12.88 5.40
C LEU A 42 -9.31 13.90 6.23
N ARG A 43 -9.24 13.69 7.56
CA ARG A 43 -8.53 14.58 8.49
C ARG A 43 -7.05 14.69 8.12
N ILE A 44 -6.35 13.58 7.92
CA ILE A 44 -4.94 13.56 7.51
C ILE A 44 -4.76 14.25 6.15
N GLY A 45 -5.66 14.00 5.20
CA GLY A 45 -5.61 14.65 3.88
C GLY A 45 -5.80 16.17 3.94
N GLN A 46 -6.56 16.68 4.91
CA GLN A 46 -6.76 18.11 5.16
C GLN A 46 -5.58 18.73 5.91
N HIS A 47 -5.10 18.08 6.99
CA HIS A 47 -4.08 18.63 7.88
C HIS A 47 -2.66 18.49 7.32
N CYS A 48 -2.33 17.36 6.71
CA CYS A 48 -0.99 17.09 6.19
C CYS A 48 -0.84 17.49 4.70
N GLY A 49 -1.87 18.13 4.13
CA GLY A 49 -1.83 18.74 2.81
C GLY A 49 -2.10 17.80 1.63
N ASN A 50 -2.08 18.42 0.45
CA ASN A 50 -2.52 17.82 -0.81
C ASN A 50 -1.77 16.53 -1.21
N GLY A 51 -0.53 16.35 -0.73
CA GLY A 51 0.26 15.14 -0.99
C GLY A 51 -0.41 13.88 -0.42
N TRP A 52 -0.85 13.91 0.84
CA TRP A 52 -1.46 12.75 1.49
C TRP A 52 -2.82 12.40 0.91
N ARG A 53 -3.63 13.40 0.58
CA ARG A 53 -4.90 13.19 -0.14
C ARG A 53 -4.68 12.43 -1.46
N LYS A 54 -3.60 12.72 -2.20
CA LYS A 54 -3.27 11.98 -3.43
C LYS A 54 -2.84 10.54 -3.13
N VAL A 55 -2.00 10.33 -2.12
CA VAL A 55 -1.55 9.00 -1.69
C VAL A 55 -2.74 8.09 -1.39
N PHE A 56 -3.67 8.55 -0.54
CA PHE A 56 -4.85 7.76 -0.18
C PHE A 56 -5.78 7.50 -1.38
N ASN A 57 -5.96 8.49 -2.25
CA ASN A 57 -6.80 8.33 -3.44
C ASN A 57 -6.22 7.31 -4.42
N VAL A 58 -4.91 7.39 -4.70
CA VAL A 58 -4.26 6.47 -5.63
C VAL A 58 -4.17 5.07 -5.04
N TYR A 59 -3.91 4.93 -3.74
CA TYR A 59 -3.95 3.64 -3.05
C TYR A 59 -5.35 3.02 -3.16
N ALA A 60 -6.40 3.76 -2.81
CA ALA A 60 -7.77 3.26 -2.92
C ALA A 60 -8.12 2.84 -4.35
N LYS A 61 -7.71 3.63 -5.36
CA LYS A 61 -7.90 3.27 -6.78
C LYS A 61 -7.17 1.99 -7.15
N LEU A 62 -5.92 1.81 -6.71
CA LEU A 62 -5.17 0.57 -6.96
C LEU A 62 -5.86 -0.64 -6.34
N ALA A 63 -6.17 -0.57 -5.03
CA ALA A 63 -6.86 -1.63 -4.32
C ALA A 63 -8.21 -1.98 -4.98
N PHE A 64 -8.95 -0.96 -5.42
CA PHE A 64 -10.21 -1.10 -6.12
C PHE A 64 -10.06 -1.42 -7.62
N THR A 65 -8.85 -1.48 -8.16
CA THR A 65 -8.60 -1.99 -9.54
C THR A 65 -8.33 -3.49 -9.51
N LEU A 66 -7.65 -3.98 -8.47
CA LEU A 66 -7.28 -5.39 -8.29
C LEU A 66 -8.45 -6.37 -8.45
N PRO A 67 -8.20 -7.61 -8.90
CA PRO A 67 -9.22 -8.64 -9.05
C PRO A 67 -10.03 -8.89 -7.76
N PRO A 68 -11.31 -9.32 -7.86
CA PRO A 68 -12.14 -9.62 -6.70
C PRO A 68 -11.54 -10.62 -5.70
N SER A 69 -10.66 -11.51 -6.15
CA SER A 69 -9.94 -12.48 -5.28
C SER A 69 -9.13 -11.81 -4.17
N PHE A 70 -8.68 -10.55 -4.37
CA PHE A 70 -8.00 -9.77 -3.33
C PHE A 70 -8.94 -9.26 -2.22
N GLY A 71 -10.26 -9.30 -2.43
CA GLY A 71 -11.27 -8.98 -1.41
C GLY A 71 -11.57 -7.49 -1.17
N PHE A 72 -10.77 -6.55 -1.69
CA PHE A 72 -10.94 -5.10 -1.43
C PHE A 72 -12.25 -4.51 -1.94
N LYS A 73 -12.82 -5.08 -3.00
CA LYS A 73 -14.07 -4.59 -3.62
C LYS A 73 -15.32 -5.05 -2.88
N ARG A 74 -15.21 -6.01 -1.95
CA ARG A 74 -16.37 -6.62 -1.30
C ARG A 74 -17.14 -5.54 -0.53
N ASN A 75 -18.42 -5.38 -0.84
CA ASN A 75 -19.36 -4.44 -0.21
C ASN A 75 -19.22 -2.95 -0.58
N PHE A 76 -18.35 -2.57 -1.54
CA PHE A 76 -18.18 -1.17 -1.93
C PHE A 76 -18.48 -0.96 -3.42
N ARG A 77 -19.16 0.15 -3.75
CA ARG A 77 -19.54 0.47 -5.14
C ARG A 77 -18.52 1.33 -5.87
N SER A 78 -17.57 1.92 -5.14
CA SER A 78 -16.54 2.78 -5.71
C SER A 78 -15.28 2.79 -4.85
N TRP A 79 -14.16 3.17 -5.46
CA TRP A 79 -12.90 3.34 -4.73
C TRP A 79 -12.99 4.43 -3.65
N GLN A 80 -13.86 5.43 -3.82
CA GLN A 80 -14.10 6.47 -2.80
C GLN A 80 -14.77 5.85 -1.57
N GLN A 81 -15.81 5.04 -1.76
CA GLN A 81 -16.46 4.35 -0.64
C GLN A 81 -15.47 3.41 0.08
N TYR A 82 -14.67 2.66 -0.66
CA TYR A 82 -13.63 1.81 -0.08
C TYR A 82 -12.58 2.63 0.69
N ARG A 83 -12.11 3.76 0.13
CA ARG A 83 -11.17 4.67 0.78
C ARG A 83 -11.68 5.13 2.14
N ASP A 84 -12.93 5.60 2.17
CA ASP A 84 -13.47 6.28 3.35
C ASP A 84 -13.90 5.30 4.45
N ASN A 85 -14.22 4.05 4.10
CA ASN A 85 -14.84 3.08 5.01
C ASN A 85 -13.98 1.84 5.31
N SER A 86 -12.84 1.63 4.63
CA SER A 86 -12.04 0.41 4.84
C SER A 86 -10.55 0.61 4.68
N LEU A 87 -10.07 1.37 3.69
CA LEU A 87 -8.63 1.53 3.45
C LEU A 87 -7.86 1.92 4.72
N LEU A 88 -6.81 1.17 5.06
CA LEU A 88 -5.97 1.36 6.24
C LEU A 88 -6.68 1.28 7.60
N GLN A 89 -7.90 0.75 7.64
CA GLN A 89 -8.59 0.43 8.88
C GLN A 89 -8.28 -1.01 9.33
N GLN A 90 -8.66 -1.35 10.55
CA GLN A 90 -8.52 -2.71 11.08
C GLN A 90 -9.30 -3.71 10.21
N GLY A 91 -8.68 -4.84 9.84
CA GLY A 91 -9.31 -5.86 8.99
C GLY A 91 -9.38 -5.51 7.50
N SER A 92 -8.82 -4.38 7.08
CA SER A 92 -8.76 -3.98 5.67
C SER A 92 -7.76 -4.79 4.84
N ASN A 93 -6.90 -5.57 5.50
CA ASN A 93 -5.78 -6.27 4.89
C ASN A 93 -4.77 -5.34 4.17
N THR A 94 -4.81 -4.03 4.46
CA THR A 94 -3.93 -3.01 3.89
C THR A 94 -3.12 -2.30 4.96
N ALA A 95 -1.85 -2.02 4.65
CA ALA A 95 -0.98 -1.18 5.48
C ALA A 95 -0.11 -0.25 4.63
N LEU A 96 0.10 0.97 5.13
CA LEU A 96 1.01 1.97 4.61
C LEU A 96 2.12 2.19 5.63
N LEU A 97 3.32 1.71 5.32
CA LEU A 97 4.44 1.61 6.24
C LEU A 97 5.49 2.70 5.97
N PHE A 98 5.98 3.28 7.05
CA PHE A 98 7.01 4.34 7.08
C PHE A 98 8.40 3.79 7.38
N THR A 99 8.50 2.47 7.60
CA THR A 99 9.75 1.74 7.80
C THR A 99 10.12 0.98 6.52
N PRO A 100 11.40 0.60 6.33
CA PRO A 100 11.80 -0.34 5.29
C PRO A 100 10.99 -1.64 5.31
N PRO A 101 10.85 -2.33 4.15
CA PRO A 101 10.17 -3.61 4.10
C PRO A 101 10.94 -4.72 4.81
N ASP A 102 10.25 -5.45 5.68
CA ASP A 102 10.70 -6.75 6.18
C ASP A 102 10.35 -7.82 5.14
N LEU A 103 11.34 -8.15 4.31
CA LEU A 103 11.20 -9.07 3.18
C LEU A 103 11.53 -10.53 3.55
N THR A 104 12.06 -10.80 4.74
CA THR A 104 12.47 -12.15 5.15
C THR A 104 11.43 -12.85 6.01
N ASN A 105 10.68 -12.11 6.84
CA ASN A 105 9.80 -12.72 7.84
C ASN A 105 8.32 -12.78 7.42
N ARG A 106 7.97 -12.36 6.19
CA ARG A 106 6.57 -12.26 5.74
C ARG A 106 6.32 -12.93 4.37
N PRO A 107 6.45 -14.27 4.29
CA PRO A 107 6.31 -15.05 3.06
C PRO A 107 4.89 -15.05 2.47
N ASP A 108 3.90 -14.47 3.15
CA ASP A 108 2.50 -14.44 2.73
C ASP A 108 2.04 -13.05 2.27
N CYS A 109 2.95 -12.07 2.31
CA CYS A 109 2.67 -10.67 1.99
C CYS A 109 3.10 -10.30 0.57
N VAL A 110 2.38 -9.34 0.00
CA VAL A 110 2.76 -8.55 -1.16
C VAL A 110 3.32 -7.22 -0.67
N HIS A 111 4.49 -6.85 -1.18
CA HIS A 111 5.19 -5.63 -0.83
C HIS A 111 5.22 -4.67 -2.02
N ILE A 112 4.73 -3.45 -1.83
CA ILE A 112 4.75 -2.39 -2.85
C ILE A 112 5.58 -1.22 -2.33
N VAL A 113 6.76 -0.97 -2.89
CA VAL A 113 7.56 0.21 -2.57
C VAL A 113 7.21 1.31 -3.57
N MET A 114 6.57 2.39 -3.09
CA MET A 114 6.21 3.51 -3.95
C MET A 114 7.29 4.58 -3.98
N GLY A 115 7.60 5.07 -5.18
CA GLY A 115 8.56 6.15 -5.42
C GLY A 115 9.98 5.63 -5.62
N ARG A 116 10.54 5.88 -6.81
CA ARG A 116 11.87 5.41 -7.21
C ARG A 116 12.99 5.96 -6.32
N THR A 117 12.89 7.20 -5.86
CA THR A 117 13.88 7.80 -4.96
C THR A 117 13.97 7.04 -3.65
N TYR A 118 12.82 6.70 -3.05
CA TYR A 118 12.78 5.91 -1.82
C TYR A 118 13.28 4.48 -2.06
N ALA A 119 12.87 3.84 -3.16
CA ALA A 119 13.36 2.50 -3.51
C ALA A 119 14.90 2.47 -3.62
N LYS A 120 15.53 3.51 -4.19
CA LYS A 120 16.99 3.62 -4.31
C LYS A 120 17.71 3.81 -2.97
N SER A 121 17.03 4.33 -1.95
CA SER A 121 17.62 4.47 -0.60
C SER A 121 17.54 3.19 0.22
N LEU A 122 16.88 2.14 -0.28
CA LEU A 122 16.68 0.88 0.42
C LEU A 122 17.60 -0.20 -0.15
N ASP A 123 18.06 -1.10 0.72
CA ASP A 123 18.62 -2.38 0.29
C ASP A 123 17.48 -3.36 0.01
N LEU A 124 17.06 -3.42 -1.25
CA LEU A 124 16.03 -4.35 -1.73
C LEU A 124 16.63 -5.69 -2.21
N GLY A 125 17.95 -5.82 -2.20
CA GLY A 125 18.72 -6.96 -2.70
C GLY A 125 18.75 -7.12 -4.22
N GLU A 126 19.54 -8.09 -4.67
CA GLU A 126 19.92 -8.27 -6.09
C GLU A 126 18.83 -8.93 -6.97
N GLY A 127 17.78 -9.48 -6.36
CA GLY A 127 16.67 -10.14 -7.04
C GLY A 127 15.71 -9.19 -7.77
N LEU A 128 15.81 -7.88 -7.52
CA LEU A 128 14.94 -6.87 -8.10
C LEU A 128 15.26 -6.63 -9.59
N ARG A 129 14.31 -6.91 -10.48
CA ARG A 129 14.45 -6.73 -11.93
C ARG A 129 13.53 -5.62 -12.44
N TRP A 130 14.10 -4.65 -13.16
CA TRP A 130 13.32 -3.60 -13.81
C TRP A 130 12.63 -4.14 -15.05
N ILE A 131 11.30 -4.06 -15.08
CA ILE A 131 10.47 -4.47 -16.22
C ILE A 131 10.44 -3.35 -17.26
N ASN A 132 10.46 -2.10 -16.79
CA ASN A 132 10.53 -0.89 -17.60
C ASN A 132 11.14 0.24 -16.73
N PRO A 133 11.29 1.48 -17.23
CA PRO A 133 11.90 2.57 -16.46
C PRO A 133 11.18 2.95 -15.16
N GLU A 134 9.95 2.49 -14.93
CA GLU A 134 9.09 2.91 -13.82
C GLU A 134 8.77 1.79 -12.83
N PHE A 135 8.81 0.54 -13.27
CA PHE A 135 8.42 -0.63 -12.48
C PHE A 135 9.52 -1.66 -12.40
N ALA A 136 9.69 -2.23 -11.21
CA ALA A 136 10.58 -3.38 -10.97
C ALA A 136 9.88 -4.42 -10.10
N VAL A 137 10.28 -5.68 -10.22
CA VAL A 137 9.71 -6.81 -9.49
C VAL A 137 10.80 -7.73 -8.95
N ASP A 138 10.59 -8.26 -7.75
CA ASP A 138 11.29 -9.42 -7.20
C ASP A 138 10.22 -10.46 -6.83
N HIS A 139 10.17 -11.54 -7.60
CA HIS A 139 9.17 -12.60 -7.42
C HIS A 139 9.36 -13.36 -6.11
N THR A 140 10.61 -13.61 -5.73
CA THR A 140 10.98 -14.38 -4.53
C THR A 140 10.56 -13.63 -3.27
N LYS A 141 10.83 -12.33 -3.22
CA LYS A 141 10.47 -11.45 -2.09
C LYS A 141 9.05 -10.89 -2.18
N ARG A 142 8.34 -11.20 -3.28
CA ARG A 142 7.03 -10.66 -3.64
C ARG A 142 6.94 -9.15 -3.50
N LEU A 143 7.93 -8.50 -4.08
CA LEU A 143 8.16 -7.07 -4.01
C LEU A 143 7.96 -6.45 -5.39
N ILE A 144 7.23 -5.34 -5.45
CA ILE A 144 7.15 -4.48 -6.63
C ILE A 144 7.59 -3.06 -6.23
N VAL A 145 8.45 -2.46 -7.05
CA VAL A 145 8.71 -1.01 -7.02
C VAL A 145 7.86 -0.35 -8.09
N CYS A 146 7.18 0.75 -7.74
CA CYS A 146 6.34 1.51 -8.67
C CYS A 146 6.54 3.02 -8.54
N PRO A 147 5.97 3.84 -9.46
CA PRO A 147 5.86 5.29 -9.27
C PRO A 147 5.19 5.66 -7.95
N TYR A 148 5.44 6.88 -7.48
CA TYR A 148 4.81 7.38 -6.25
C TYR A 148 3.29 7.46 -6.42
N PHE A 149 2.53 7.32 -5.32
CA PHE A 149 1.07 7.41 -5.33
C PHE A 149 0.58 8.88 -5.47
N ASP A 150 0.91 9.49 -6.60
CA ASP A 150 0.43 10.76 -7.10
C ASP A 150 -0.07 10.50 -8.53
N TYR A 151 -1.27 10.97 -8.89
CA TYR A 151 -1.86 10.72 -10.22
C TYR A 151 -1.01 11.24 -11.39
N ARG A 152 -0.10 12.18 -11.13
CA ARG A 152 0.89 12.66 -12.12
C ARG A 152 1.97 11.62 -12.40
N GLN A 153 2.25 10.75 -11.44
CA GLN A 153 3.28 9.70 -11.53
C GLN A 153 2.66 8.33 -11.81
N LEU A 154 1.62 7.95 -11.06
CA LEU A 154 0.83 6.73 -11.22
C LEU A 154 -0.57 7.05 -11.75
N SER A 155 -0.65 7.32 -13.05
CA SER A 155 -1.91 7.57 -13.77
C SER A 155 -2.80 6.32 -13.83
N ASN A 156 -4.06 6.46 -14.28
CA ASN A 156 -4.98 5.33 -14.36
C ASN A 156 -4.43 4.17 -15.22
N ILE A 157 -3.77 4.45 -16.35
CA ILE A 157 -3.16 3.40 -17.18
C ILE A 157 -2.02 2.67 -16.45
N LYS A 158 -1.25 3.38 -15.62
CA LYS A 158 -0.20 2.78 -14.80
C LYS A 158 -0.76 2.01 -13.60
N ILE A 159 -1.91 2.42 -13.06
CA ILE A 159 -2.64 1.64 -12.06
C ILE A 159 -3.09 0.31 -12.66
N LEU A 160 -3.61 0.31 -13.90
CA LEU A 160 -3.98 -0.93 -14.60
C LEU A 160 -2.77 -1.83 -14.80
N PHE A 161 -1.64 -1.26 -15.27
CA PHE A 161 -0.39 -2.01 -15.42
C PHE A 161 0.09 -2.60 -14.08
N LEU A 162 0.09 -1.82 -13.00
CA LEU A 162 0.48 -2.29 -11.67
C LEU A 162 -0.47 -3.39 -11.17
N SER A 163 -1.77 -3.26 -11.41
CA SER A 163 -2.76 -4.27 -11.05
C SER A 163 -2.51 -5.59 -11.78
N ASP A 164 -2.28 -5.54 -13.09
CA ASP A 164 -1.95 -6.72 -13.90
C ASP A 164 -0.63 -7.36 -13.44
N LEU A 165 0.39 -6.55 -13.13
CA LEU A 165 1.64 -7.04 -12.58
C LEU A 165 1.45 -7.74 -11.23
N ILE A 166 0.70 -7.13 -10.30
CA ILE A 166 0.40 -7.73 -8.99
C ILE A 166 -0.33 -9.07 -9.17
N GLU A 167 -1.32 -9.11 -10.06
CA GLU A 167 -2.08 -10.32 -10.34
C GLU A 167 -1.17 -11.43 -10.87
N ARG A 168 -0.44 -11.20 -11.96
CA ARG A 168 0.45 -12.21 -12.56
C ARG A 168 1.54 -12.72 -11.62
N THR A 169 1.97 -11.87 -10.69
CA THR A 169 3.07 -12.19 -9.80
C THR A 169 2.60 -12.91 -8.54
N PHE A 170 1.40 -12.58 -8.03
CA PHE A 170 1.00 -12.95 -6.66
C PHE A 170 -0.42 -13.53 -6.53
N PHE A 171 -1.07 -13.90 -7.63
CA PHE A 171 -2.45 -14.41 -7.65
C PHE A 171 -2.74 -15.52 -6.64
N GLU A 172 -1.85 -16.51 -6.53
CA GLU A 172 -2.03 -17.71 -5.69
C GLU A 172 -2.21 -17.38 -4.20
N LEU A 173 -1.62 -16.27 -3.73
CA LEU A 173 -1.70 -15.86 -2.32
C LEU A 173 -3.12 -15.50 -1.87
N PHE A 174 -4.00 -15.13 -2.79
CA PHE A 174 -5.33 -14.61 -2.49
C PHE A 174 -6.47 -15.58 -2.89
N ILE A 175 -6.15 -16.73 -3.51
CA ILE A 175 -7.14 -17.77 -3.86
C ILE A 175 -7.39 -18.79 -2.75
N GLN A 176 -6.46 -18.99 -1.81
CA GLN A 176 -6.59 -19.97 -0.70
C GLN A 176 -7.75 -19.68 0.30
N ARG A 177 -8.72 -18.84 -0.08
CA ARG A 177 -9.93 -18.53 0.70
C ARG A 177 -11.25 -18.73 -0.05
N SER A 178 -11.27 -19.40 -1.20
CA SER A 178 -12.55 -19.83 -1.80
C SER A 178 -12.97 -21.26 -1.43
N ILE A 179 -12.19 -21.96 -0.60
CA ILE A 179 -12.47 -23.30 -0.09
C ILE A 179 -12.17 -23.29 1.41
N GLY A 180 -13.17 -22.91 2.21
CA GLY A 180 -13.07 -22.77 3.66
C GLY A 180 -14.32 -22.14 4.23
#